data_AF-A0A1X7F7U2-F1
#
_entry.id   AF-A0A1X7F7U2-F1
#
_cell.length_a   1.000
_cell.length_b   1.000
_cell.length_c   1.000
_cell.angle_alpha   90.00
_cell.angle_beta   90.00
_cell.angle_gamma   90.00
#
_symmetry.space_group_name_H-M   'P 1'
#
loop_
_entity.id
_entity.type
_entity.pdbx_description
1 polymer ?
#
loop_
_entity_poly.entity_id
_entity_poly.type
_entity_poly.pdbx_seq_one_letter_code
_entity_poly.pdbx_strand_id
1 'polypeptide(L)'
;MKKFQYLQSYVHKKPLTSFPAALHVFFPASSQEIKQCEQYFTGGLPKELAVFYKEVGFGFVYPEASQRLFNRIISPSELMELSSREATMLPFLEVKEDIYMFIDYTGSIYWQHERIATDIRDLLDKMEQRLTFFLRGSSFTLSLLA
;
A
#
# COMPACT_ATOMS: atom_id res chain seq x y z
N MET A 1 3.45 21.31 -3.05
CA MET A 1 3.61 20.22 -4.02
C MET A 1 2.95 18.98 -3.47
N LYS A 2 2.35 18.14 -4.33
CA LYS A 2 1.78 16.84 -3.93
C LYS A 2 2.91 15.89 -3.49
N LYS A 3 2.73 15.13 -2.41
CA LYS A 3 3.77 14.24 -1.85
C LYS A 3 4.13 13.12 -2.83
N PHE A 4 3.15 12.61 -3.56
CA PHE A 4 3.25 11.49 -4.49
C PHE A 4 3.13 11.91 -5.95
N GLN A 5 3.59 13.13 -6.29
CA GLN A 5 3.51 13.64 -7.65
C GLN A 5 4.26 12.75 -8.66
N TYR A 6 5.35 12.11 -8.26
CA TYR A 6 6.14 11.21 -9.12
C TYR A 6 5.38 9.93 -9.51
N LEU A 7 4.31 9.56 -8.77
CA LEU A 7 3.52 8.37 -9.07
C LEU A 7 2.39 8.61 -10.07
N GLN A 8 2.14 9.87 -10.47
CA GLN A 8 0.98 10.21 -11.30
C GLN A 8 1.01 9.56 -12.69
N SER A 9 2.20 9.26 -13.24
CA SER A 9 2.35 8.55 -14.50
C SER A 9 1.88 7.09 -14.45
N TYR A 10 1.73 6.51 -13.25
CA TYR A 10 1.27 5.15 -13.03
C TYR A 10 -0.22 5.06 -12.68
N VAL A 11 -0.96 6.18 -12.70
CA VAL A 11 -2.39 6.21 -12.35
C VAL A 11 -3.23 6.04 -13.61
N HIS A 12 -4.02 4.96 -13.65
CA HIS A 12 -4.88 4.59 -14.78
C HIS A 12 -6.34 4.88 -14.44
N LYS A 13 -6.94 5.85 -15.14
CA LYS A 13 -8.35 6.25 -14.95
C LYS A 13 -9.36 5.36 -15.69
N LYS A 14 -8.86 4.49 -16.57
CA LYS A 14 -9.67 3.56 -17.35
C LYS A 14 -9.25 2.13 -17.01
N PRO A 15 -10.17 1.17 -17.06
CA PRO A 15 -9.82 -0.23 -16.96
C PRO A 15 -8.71 -0.58 -17.96
N LEU A 16 -7.73 -1.33 -17.49
CA LEU A 16 -6.66 -1.82 -18.33
C LEU A 16 -7.11 -3.07 -19.06
N THR A 17 -6.84 -3.13 -20.37
CA THR A 17 -7.05 -4.33 -21.18
C THR A 17 -5.89 -5.33 -21.04
N SER A 18 -4.72 -4.84 -20.64
CA SER A 18 -3.55 -5.63 -20.25
C SER A 18 -2.73 -4.87 -19.20
N PHE A 19 -2.04 -5.60 -18.32
CA PHE A 19 -1.11 -4.98 -17.38
C PHE A 19 0.13 -4.49 -18.13
N PRO A 20 0.48 -3.20 -18.04
CA PRO A 20 1.70 -2.69 -18.66
C PRO A 20 2.92 -3.30 -17.98
N ALA A 21 4.05 -3.38 -18.71
CA ALA A 21 5.37 -3.64 -18.14
C ALA A 21 5.87 -2.38 -17.39
N ALA A 22 5.07 -1.90 -16.43
CA ALA A 22 5.32 -0.72 -15.64
C ALA A 22 5.66 -1.11 -14.20
N LEU A 23 6.42 -0.22 -13.55
CA LEU A 23 6.84 -0.38 -12.16
C LEU A 23 5.66 -0.41 -11.19
N HIS A 24 4.63 0.37 -11.46
CA HIS A 24 3.42 0.46 -10.64
C HIS A 24 2.19 0.55 -11.53
N VAL A 25 1.05 0.14 -10.99
CA VAL A 25 -0.24 0.24 -11.65
C VAL A 25 -1.28 0.64 -10.60
N PHE A 26 -1.71 1.89 -10.63
CA PHE A 26 -2.68 2.43 -9.68
C PHE A 26 -4.00 2.80 -10.33
N PHE A 27 -5.06 2.78 -9.53
CA PHE A 27 -6.40 3.21 -9.87
C PHE A 27 -6.86 4.27 -8.87
N PRO A 28 -7.50 5.35 -9.32
CA PRO A 28 -7.95 6.40 -8.44
C PRO A 28 -9.06 5.88 -7.50
N ALA A 29 -8.93 6.17 -6.20
CA ALA A 29 -10.03 6.01 -5.25
C ALA A 29 -11.01 7.18 -5.40
N SER A 30 -12.31 6.92 -5.26
CA SER A 30 -13.30 8.00 -5.33
C SER A 30 -13.31 8.81 -4.02
N SER A 31 -13.56 10.13 -4.10
CA SER A 31 -13.66 10.96 -2.89
C SER A 31 -14.75 10.48 -1.93
N GLN A 32 -15.81 9.87 -2.46
CA GLN A 32 -16.89 9.30 -1.65
C GLN A 32 -16.42 8.07 -0.89
N GLU A 33 -15.71 7.16 -1.56
CA GLU A 33 -15.17 5.94 -0.96
C GLU A 33 -14.15 6.26 0.14
N ILE A 34 -13.24 7.21 -0.11
CA ILE A 34 -12.27 7.68 0.88
C ILE A 34 -12.99 8.25 2.10
N LYS A 35 -14.02 9.08 1.88
CA LYS A 35 -14.81 9.68 2.96
C LYS A 35 -15.55 8.62 3.78
N GLN A 36 -16.15 7.62 3.13
CA GLN A 36 -16.83 6.51 3.81
C GLN A 36 -15.85 5.72 4.68
N CYS A 37 -14.66 5.41 4.13
CA CYS A 37 -13.59 4.73 4.84
C CYS A 37 -13.10 5.55 6.06
N GLU A 38 -12.88 6.86 5.89
CA GLU A 38 -12.48 7.78 6.97
C GLU A 38 -13.56 7.89 8.07
N GLN A 39 -14.85 7.76 7.72
CA GLN A 39 -15.96 7.78 8.69
C GLN A 39 -16.19 6.41 9.36
N TYR A 40 -15.77 5.32 8.74
CA TYR A 40 -15.96 3.97 9.26
C TYR A 40 -15.10 3.71 10.48
N PHE A 41 -13.82 4.09 10.42
CA PHE A 41 -12.85 3.91 11.49
C PHE A 41 -12.99 4.99 12.56
N THR A 42 -13.01 4.60 13.83
CA THR A 42 -13.19 5.53 14.96
C THR A 42 -12.08 6.59 15.02
N GLY A 43 -10.85 6.22 14.66
CA GLY A 43 -9.71 7.13 14.58
C GLY A 43 -9.54 7.84 13.23
N GLY A 44 -10.43 7.59 12.28
CA GLY A 44 -10.24 7.97 10.88
C GLY A 44 -9.20 7.11 10.16
N LEU A 45 -8.86 7.50 8.93
CA LEU A 45 -7.77 6.88 8.20
C LEU A 45 -6.41 7.37 8.72
N PRO A 46 -5.37 6.50 8.72
CA PRO A 46 -3.99 6.94 8.86
C PRO A 46 -3.68 8.11 7.93
N LYS A 47 -3.10 9.18 8.48
CA LYS A 47 -2.91 10.46 7.75
C LYS A 47 -2.20 10.26 6.42
N GLU A 48 -1.14 9.46 6.43
CA GLU A 48 -0.35 9.14 5.26
C GLU A 48 -1.17 8.38 4.21
N LEU A 49 -1.97 7.40 4.63
CA LEU A 49 -2.80 6.61 3.74
C LEU A 49 -3.93 7.42 3.11
N ALA A 50 -4.55 8.33 3.90
CA ALA A 50 -5.56 9.25 3.40
C ALA A 50 -5.00 10.18 2.31
N VAL A 51 -3.75 10.66 2.47
CA VAL A 51 -3.05 11.46 1.44
C VAL A 51 -2.78 10.60 0.20
N PHE A 52 -2.28 9.37 0.39
CA PHE A 52 -2.00 8.47 -0.73
C PHE A 52 -3.25 8.16 -1.55
N TYR A 53 -4.39 7.87 -0.93
CA TYR A 53 -5.65 7.64 -1.65
C TYR A 53 -6.12 8.87 -2.43
N LYS A 54 -5.99 10.07 -1.85
CA LYS A 54 -6.40 11.33 -2.50
C LYS A 54 -5.49 11.70 -3.68
N GLU A 55 -4.20 11.40 -3.59
CA GLU A 55 -3.23 11.76 -4.61
C GLU A 55 -3.07 10.69 -5.69
N VAL A 56 -3.07 9.40 -5.31
CA VAL A 56 -2.71 8.26 -6.16
C VAL A 56 -3.87 7.28 -6.28
N GLY A 57 -4.43 6.84 -5.14
CA GLY A 57 -5.45 5.80 -5.08
C GLY A 57 -4.89 4.49 -4.53
N PHE A 58 -5.24 3.36 -5.14
CA PHE A 58 -4.88 2.01 -4.71
C PHE A 58 -4.42 1.17 -5.89
N GLY A 59 -3.92 -0.04 -5.67
CA GLY A 59 -3.47 -0.93 -6.74
C GLY A 59 -2.10 -1.52 -6.51
N PHE A 60 -1.38 -1.83 -7.59
CA PHE A 60 -0.21 -2.69 -7.54
C PHE A 60 1.10 -1.91 -7.53
N VAL A 61 2.00 -2.37 -6.68
CA VAL A 61 3.35 -1.86 -6.51
C VAL A 61 4.35 -2.93 -6.93
N TYR A 62 5.24 -2.64 -7.88
CA TYR A 62 6.17 -3.63 -8.45
C TYR A 62 5.47 -4.96 -8.80
N PRO A 63 4.43 -4.96 -9.66
CA PRO A 63 3.76 -6.20 -10.01
C PRO A 63 4.74 -7.12 -10.74
N GLU A 64 5.05 -8.27 -10.15
CA GLU A 64 5.90 -9.26 -10.80
C GLU A 64 5.09 -9.97 -11.89
N ALA A 65 5.63 -10.09 -13.10
CA ALA A 65 4.95 -10.74 -14.23
C ALA A 65 4.61 -12.23 -13.98
N SER A 66 5.20 -12.85 -12.95
CA SER A 66 5.12 -14.29 -12.63
C SER A 66 3.89 -14.70 -11.78
N GLN A 67 2.98 -13.76 -11.48
CA GLN A 67 1.63 -13.97 -10.92
C GLN A 67 1.51 -14.51 -9.47
N ARG A 68 2.60 -14.84 -8.75
CA ARG A 68 2.51 -15.42 -7.39
C ARG A 68 2.77 -14.47 -6.23
N LEU A 69 3.41 -13.33 -6.50
CA LEU A 69 3.67 -12.29 -5.51
C LEU A 69 3.30 -10.96 -6.16
N PHE A 70 2.21 -10.38 -5.69
CA PHE A 70 1.81 -9.04 -6.12
C PHE A 70 1.69 -8.19 -4.86
N ASN A 71 2.43 -7.08 -4.80
CA ASN A 71 2.26 -6.12 -3.72
C ASN A 71 1.08 -5.22 -4.11
N ARG A 72 0.01 -5.22 -3.33
CA ARG A 72 -1.20 -4.45 -3.61
C ARG A 72 -1.57 -3.56 -2.44
N ILE A 73 -1.59 -2.26 -2.69
CA ILE A 73 -2.20 -1.31 -1.78
C ILE A 73 -3.72 -1.56 -1.83
N ILE A 74 -4.27 -1.90 -0.68
CA ILE A 74 -5.67 -2.26 -0.49
C ILE A 74 -6.57 -1.05 -0.79
N SER A 75 -7.73 -1.30 -1.40
CA SER A 75 -8.72 -0.24 -1.69
C SER A 75 -9.39 0.25 -0.40
N PRO A 76 -9.91 1.49 -0.34
CA PRO A 76 -10.60 1.95 0.86
C PRO A 76 -11.82 1.10 1.24
N SER A 77 -12.53 0.53 0.25
CA SER A 77 -13.64 -0.41 0.50
C SER A 77 -13.16 -1.70 1.16
N GLU A 78 -12.14 -2.35 0.60
CA GLU A 78 -11.58 -3.58 1.15
C GLU A 78 -10.97 -3.40 2.55
N LEU A 79 -10.39 -2.24 2.85
CA LEU A 79 -9.91 -1.92 4.19
C LEU A 79 -11.02 -2.04 5.24
N MET A 80 -12.22 -1.57 4.93
CA MET A 80 -13.37 -1.64 5.84
C MET A 80 -13.85 -3.09 6.03
N GLU A 81 -13.69 -3.94 5.02
CA GLU A 81 -14.03 -5.36 5.09
C GLU A 81 -13.00 -6.16 5.90
N LEU A 82 -11.71 -5.81 5.79
CA LEU A 82 -10.60 -6.52 6.44
C LEU A 82 -10.37 -6.11 7.90
N SER A 83 -10.94 -4.98 8.35
CA SER A 83 -10.61 -4.38 9.66
C SER A 83 -11.83 -4.02 10.49
N SER A 84 -11.69 -4.14 11.81
CA SER A 84 -12.67 -3.59 12.75
C SER A 84 -12.59 -2.05 12.78
N ARG A 85 -13.67 -1.41 13.21
CA ARG A 85 -13.76 0.06 13.29
C ARG A 85 -12.75 0.65 14.28
N GLU A 86 -12.39 -0.11 15.31
CA GLU A 86 -11.50 0.26 16.40
C GLU A 86 -10.04 -0.16 16.17
N ALA A 87 -9.71 -0.70 14.99
CA ALA A 87 -8.36 -1.13 14.66
C ALA A 87 -7.36 0.03 14.80
N THR A 88 -6.27 -0.22 15.52
CA THR A 88 -5.19 0.77 15.74
C THR A 88 -4.14 0.76 14.63
N MET A 89 -4.13 -0.31 13.83
CA MET A 89 -3.32 -0.49 12.62
C MET A 89 -4.17 -1.13 11.54
N LEU A 90 -3.96 -0.72 10.28
CA LEU A 90 -4.74 -1.20 9.13
C LEU A 90 -3.86 -2.02 8.17
N PRO A 91 -4.35 -3.15 7.63
CA PRO A 91 -3.66 -3.92 6.60
C PRO A 91 -3.74 -3.18 5.26
N PHE A 92 -2.76 -2.33 4.97
CA PHE A 92 -2.84 -1.43 3.80
C PHE A 92 -2.12 -1.97 2.56
N LEU A 93 -1.17 -2.90 2.73
CA LEU A 93 -0.42 -3.51 1.64
C LEU A 93 -0.45 -5.02 1.76
N GLU A 94 -1.12 -5.69 0.84
CA GLU A 94 -1.05 -7.14 0.66
C GLU A 94 0.23 -7.48 -0.11
N VAL A 95 1.07 -8.37 0.42
CA VAL A 95 2.34 -8.78 -0.24
C VAL A 95 2.23 -10.16 -0.90
N LYS A 96 1.27 -10.97 -0.42
CA LYS A 96 0.91 -12.31 -0.89
C LYS A 96 -0.47 -12.62 -0.30
N GLU A 97 -1.22 -13.52 -0.93
CA GLU A 97 -2.54 -13.99 -0.46
C GLU A 97 -2.61 -14.09 1.07
N ASP A 98 -3.47 -13.25 1.67
CA ASP A 98 -3.73 -13.12 3.11
C ASP A 98 -2.53 -12.74 4.00
N ILE A 99 -1.48 -12.16 3.42
CA ILE A 99 -0.31 -11.66 4.12
C ILE A 99 -0.17 -10.16 3.88
N TYR A 100 -0.27 -9.39 4.97
CA TYR A 100 -0.36 -7.94 4.93
C TYR A 100 0.77 -7.24 5.69
N MET A 101 1.13 -6.05 5.21
CA MET A 101 1.79 -5.03 6.01
C MET A 101 0.76 -4.10 6.63
N PHE A 102 1.11 -3.58 7.79
CA PHE A 102 0.22 -2.74 8.58
C PHE A 102 0.73 -1.31 8.61
N ILE A 103 -0.20 -0.37 8.61
CA ILE A 103 0.09 1.05 8.82
C ILE A 103 -0.67 1.54 10.04
N ASP A 104 0.04 2.22 10.96
CA ASP A 104 -0.59 2.84 12.12
C ASP A 104 -1.14 4.23 11.79
N TYR A 105 -1.89 4.82 12.71
CA TYR A 105 -2.49 6.15 12.54
C TYR A 105 -1.47 7.29 12.34
N THR A 106 -0.21 7.09 12.73
CA THR A 106 0.89 8.05 12.50
C THR A 106 1.41 8.00 11.07
N GLY A 107 1.14 6.90 10.36
CA GLY A 107 1.67 6.62 9.03
C GLY A 107 2.87 5.66 9.04
N SER A 108 3.33 5.21 10.22
CA SER A 108 4.44 4.26 10.32
C SER A 108 3.99 2.89 9.83
N ILE A 109 4.89 2.17 9.15
CA ILE A 109 4.60 0.89 8.51
C ILE A 109 5.32 -0.25 9.21
N TYR A 110 4.59 -1.33 9.44
CA TYR A 110 5.01 -2.50 10.19
C TYR A 110 4.90 -3.76 9.34
N TRP A 111 5.91 -4.60 9.50
CA TRP A 111 5.86 -6.00 9.12
C TRP A 111 5.89 -6.83 10.39
N GLN A 112 4.83 -7.63 10.60
CA GLN A 112 4.60 -8.29 11.89
C GLN A 112 4.60 -7.26 13.03
N HIS A 113 5.58 -7.27 13.92
CA HIS A 113 5.69 -6.36 15.07
C HIS A 113 6.83 -5.34 14.92
N GLU A 114 7.53 -5.33 13.79
CA GLU A 114 8.68 -4.47 13.57
C GLU A 114 8.31 -3.30 12.65
N ARG A 115 8.66 -2.09 13.06
CA ARG A 115 8.53 -0.91 12.20
C ARG A 115 9.61 -0.96 11.13
N ILE A 116 9.20 -1.07 9.87
CA ILE A 116 10.12 -1.21 8.73
C ILE A 116 10.23 0.08 7.89
N ALA A 117 9.24 0.97 7.96
CA ALA A 117 9.28 2.26 7.27
C ALA A 117 8.56 3.35 8.07
N THR A 118 9.01 4.59 7.90
CA THR A 118 8.44 5.76 8.59
C THR A 118 7.16 6.27 7.93
N ASP A 119 7.01 6.06 6.62
CA ASP A 119 5.83 6.39 5.84
C ASP A 119 5.78 5.60 4.51
N ILE A 120 4.73 5.80 3.72
CA ILE A 120 4.54 5.08 2.44
C ILE A 120 5.66 5.40 1.46
N ARG A 121 6.17 6.64 1.44
CA ARG A 121 7.26 7.01 0.54
C ARG A 121 8.55 6.27 0.88
N ASP A 122 8.93 6.27 2.16
CA ASP A 122 10.10 5.52 2.64
C ASP A 122 9.97 4.02 2.32
N LEU A 123 8.77 3.45 2.45
CA LEU A 123 8.53 2.07 2.04
C LEU A 123 8.77 1.87 0.54
N LEU A 124 8.17 2.71 -0.32
CA LEU A 124 8.29 2.58 -1.77
C LEU A 124 9.75 2.76 -2.24
N ASP A 125 10.47 3.72 -1.67
CA ASP A 125 11.91 3.94 -1.94
C ASP A 125 12.73 2.70 -1.55
N LYS A 126 12.41 2.05 -0.42
CA LYS A 126 13.05 0.78 -0.01
C LYS A 126 12.70 -0.39 -0.93
N MET A 127 11.45 -0.48 -1.39
CA MET A 127 11.03 -1.51 -2.35
C MET A 127 11.75 -1.37 -3.69
N GLU A 128 11.98 -0.15 -4.15
CA GLU A 128 12.71 0.14 -5.39
C GLU A 128 14.17 -0.32 -5.31
N GLN A 129 14.84 0.04 -4.22
CA GLN A 129 16.26 -0.27 -4.01
C GLN A 129 16.51 -1.75 -3.74
N ARG A 130 15.49 -2.47 -3.25
CA ARG A 130 15.57 -3.87 -2.88
C ARG A 130 14.47 -4.62 -3.61
N LEU A 131 14.71 -4.95 -4.88
CA LEU A 131 13.80 -5.80 -5.68
C LEU A 131 13.46 -7.14 -4.97
N THR A 132 14.28 -7.59 -4.01
CA THR A 132 14.07 -8.80 -3.20
C THR A 132 13.36 -8.57 -1.86
N PHE A 133 12.98 -7.35 -1.50
CA PHE A 133 12.50 -7.01 -0.15
C PHE A 133 11.27 -7.84 0.26
N PHE A 134 10.44 -8.27 -0.70
CA PHE A 134 9.24 -9.09 -0.45
C PHE A 134 9.20 -10.44 -1.19
N LEU A 135 10.25 -10.79 -1.94
CA LEU A 135 10.22 -11.95 -2.85
C LEU A 135 10.47 -13.32 -2.18
N ARG A 136 10.78 -13.38 -0.88
CA ARG A 136 11.04 -14.66 -0.18
C ARG A 136 10.11 -14.85 1.01
N GLY A 137 8.90 -15.30 0.70
CA GLY A 137 7.83 -15.66 1.64
C GLY A 137 8.10 -16.85 2.57
N SER A 138 9.31 -17.01 3.08
CA SER A 138 9.64 -18.01 4.11
C SER A 138 10.74 -17.58 5.09
N SER A 139 11.37 -16.42 4.89
CA SER A 139 12.23 -15.79 5.91
C SER A 139 12.43 -14.33 5.55
N PHE A 140 11.77 -13.43 6.29
CA PHE A 140 12.29 -12.07 6.43
C PHE A 140 13.59 -12.20 7.23
N THR A 141 14.71 -12.32 6.54
CA THR A 141 15.98 -11.91 7.13
C THR A 141 16.12 -10.44 6.81
N LEU A 142 15.85 -9.57 7.79
CA LEU A 142 16.45 -8.24 7.78
C LEU A 142 17.96 -8.47 7.86
N SER A 143 18.64 -8.63 6.72
CA SER A 143 20.07 -8.34 6.67
C SER A 143 20.19 -6.82 6.75
N LEU A 144 20.10 -6.31 7.98
CA LEU A 144 20.42 -4.96 8.39
C LEU A 144 21.95 -4.77 8.38
N LEU A 145 22.63 -5.17 7.31
CA LEU A 145 24.08 -5.03 7.17
C LEU A 145 24.44 -4.86 5.69
N ALA A 146 24.57 -3.60 5.28
CA ALA A 146 25.71 -3.00 4.58
C ALA A 146 25.32 -1.59 4.12
#